data_AF-A0A933D3V8-F1
#
_entry.id   AF-A0A933D3V8-F1
#
_cell.length_a   1.000
_cell.length_b   1.000
_cell.length_c   1.000
_cell.angle_alpha   90.00
_cell.angle_beta   90.00
_cell.angle_gamma   90.00
#
_symmetry.space_group_name_H-M   'P 1'
#
loop_
_entity.id
_entity.type
_entity.pdbx_description
1 polymer ?
#
loop_
_entity_poly.entity_id
_entity_poly.type
_entity_poly.pdbx_seq_one_letter_code
_entity_poly.pdbx_strand_id
1 'polypeptide(L)'
;MQRSNFNNSLLARRPEIAAQWHATKNGALKPADVSVGSGRQVWWVCPRSNEHVWQTRVADRARFGCPYCSGQRTSVSDCLASRFPKLAREWHWQKNGKLRPQDVLPGSNRKVWWLCDRRHEWQAAVHKRSAGSRCPFCSGWSIARDGTNSLALEVPDIAREWHPTKNGPLTPSAIHAGSHRRVWWKCPKGPDHAWEATVVTRACGGRGCPFCAGHRVSVTNALAATRPDLAAEWHPTKNGTLTPSEVTVGAHKTVWWRCVRNPRHQWRAEIHARHGGCPFCSHRKTAREDSLSARMPHIARQWHPTRNGALRPVDVVPGSNRRVWWKCPKGPDHVWSGVIVYRTSDDSGCPFCSNRRLSVTNNLAARHPELVKQWHPVRNGQLKPSDVMPGTLRRVWWRCPAGPDHEWKAQVQYRVRRGSGCPCCRGRKLSVTNCFATKHPRLAAMWHPRLNGKLTPDKIFSSSTTPVWWQCDRRHEWRATPAGRSKKGGGCPICPTSRKQRRAMTYRVREVVRFPGDLD
;
A
#
# COMPACT_ATOMS: atom_id res chain seq x y z
N MET A 1 -74.01 -88.08 29.78
CA MET A 1 -72.58 -87.80 29.52
C MET A 1 -72.40 -87.21 28.14
N GLN A 2 -72.29 -85.87 28.04
CA GLN A 2 -71.98 -85.17 26.79
C GLN A 2 -70.48 -85.32 26.48
N ARG A 3 -70.12 -86.20 25.55
CA ARG A 3 -68.77 -86.20 24.94
C ARG A 3 -68.69 -85.05 23.93
N SER A 4 -68.37 -83.89 24.47
CA SER A 4 -67.38 -82.94 23.94
C SER A 4 -67.27 -82.83 22.42
N ASN A 5 -67.97 -81.83 21.87
CA ASN A 5 -67.65 -81.15 20.61
C ASN A 5 -66.29 -80.37 20.70
N PHE A 6 -65.43 -80.70 21.67
CA PHE A 6 -64.17 -80.01 21.97
C PHE A 6 -63.22 -80.01 20.77
N ASN A 7 -63.19 -81.11 20.00
CA ASN A 7 -62.33 -81.24 18.81
C ASN A 7 -62.65 -80.24 17.68
N ASN A 8 -63.83 -79.60 17.70
CA ASN A 8 -64.20 -78.59 16.71
C ASN A 8 -64.38 -77.18 17.30
N SER A 9 -63.98 -76.98 18.56
CA SER A 9 -64.01 -75.67 19.22
C SER A 9 -62.93 -74.71 18.66
N LEU A 10 -63.17 -73.41 18.77
CA LEU A 10 -62.21 -72.37 18.39
C LEU A 10 -60.92 -72.50 19.21
N LEU A 11 -61.04 -72.79 20.51
CA LEU A 11 -59.89 -73.01 21.39
C LEU A 11 -58.99 -74.16 20.92
N ALA A 12 -59.58 -75.28 20.49
CA ALA A 12 -58.82 -76.44 20.05
C ALA A 12 -58.23 -76.30 18.64
N ARG A 13 -58.94 -75.67 17.70
CA ARG A 13 -58.52 -75.61 16.29
C ARG A 13 -57.70 -74.38 15.91
N ARG A 14 -57.86 -73.26 16.63
CA ARG A 14 -57.22 -71.97 16.38
C ARG A 14 -56.89 -71.26 17.70
N PRO A 15 -56.03 -71.84 18.57
CA PRO A 15 -55.68 -71.27 19.88
C PRO A 15 -55.12 -69.84 19.79
N GLU A 16 -54.42 -69.50 18.70
CA GLU A 16 -53.89 -68.17 18.42
C GLU A 16 -54.97 -67.10 18.17
N ILE A 17 -56.14 -67.51 17.68
CA ILE A 17 -57.31 -66.63 17.54
C ILE A 17 -58.07 -66.60 18.86
N ALA A 18 -58.22 -67.74 19.54
CA ALA A 18 -58.85 -67.83 20.85
C ALA A 18 -58.15 -66.95 21.91
N ALA A 19 -56.82 -66.79 21.85
CA ALA A 19 -56.05 -65.89 22.72
C ALA A 19 -56.44 -64.40 22.58
N GLN A 20 -57.13 -64.03 21.50
CA GLN A 20 -57.56 -62.66 21.21
C GLN A 20 -59.00 -62.40 21.67
N TRP A 21 -59.60 -63.36 22.38
CA TRP A 21 -60.92 -63.21 23.00
C TRP A 21 -60.88 -62.11 24.06
N HIS A 22 -61.84 -61.19 24.01
CA HIS A 22 -61.88 -60.13 25.02
C HIS A 22 -62.29 -60.70 26.39
N ALA A 23 -61.49 -60.42 27.43
CA ALA A 23 -61.61 -61.05 28.75
C ALA A 23 -62.99 -60.88 29.43
N THR A 24 -63.60 -59.70 29.30
CA THR A 24 -64.85 -59.36 30.03
C THR A 24 -66.06 -59.05 29.15
N LYS A 25 -65.87 -58.62 27.89
CA LYS A 25 -66.98 -58.15 27.04
C LYS A 25 -67.85 -59.25 26.42
N ASN A 26 -67.45 -60.51 26.54
CA ASN A 26 -68.19 -61.66 26.00
C ASN A 26 -69.06 -62.37 27.04
N GLY A 27 -69.16 -61.84 28.27
CA GLY A 27 -69.94 -62.44 29.34
C GLY A 27 -69.46 -63.87 29.65
N ALA A 28 -70.40 -64.81 29.75
CA ALA A 28 -70.11 -66.21 30.07
C ALA A 28 -69.61 -67.06 28.87
N LEU A 29 -69.66 -66.53 27.64
CA LEU A 29 -69.23 -67.27 26.44
C LEU A 29 -67.70 -67.39 26.39
N LYS A 30 -67.21 -68.63 26.35
CA LYS A 30 -65.79 -68.96 26.24
C LYS A 30 -65.41 -69.41 24.82
N PRO A 31 -64.14 -69.28 24.42
CA PRO A 31 -63.65 -69.81 23.15
C PRO A 31 -63.88 -71.32 22.94
N ALA A 32 -64.00 -72.09 24.03
CA ALA A 32 -64.31 -73.52 23.97
C ALA A 32 -65.76 -73.82 23.52
N ASP A 33 -66.66 -72.85 23.64
CA ASP A 33 -68.11 -73.03 23.42
C ASP A 33 -68.56 -72.72 21.98
N VAL A 34 -67.65 -72.29 21.11
CA VAL A 34 -67.94 -71.89 19.72
C VAL A 34 -66.98 -72.56 18.74
N SER A 35 -67.45 -72.90 17.53
CA SER A 35 -66.59 -73.40 16.46
C SER A 35 -65.96 -72.25 15.64
N VAL A 36 -64.88 -72.54 14.91
CA VAL A 36 -64.16 -71.57 14.06
C VAL A 36 -65.07 -70.90 13.01
N GLY A 37 -66.08 -71.61 12.49
CA GLY A 37 -67.03 -71.10 11.50
C GLY A 37 -68.30 -70.46 12.09
N SER A 38 -68.35 -70.18 13.40
CA SER A 38 -69.55 -69.68 14.04
C SER A 38 -69.93 -68.26 13.58
N GLY A 39 -71.22 -68.03 13.32
CA GLY A 39 -71.78 -66.71 13.01
C GLY A 39 -71.99 -65.79 14.22
N ARG A 40 -71.68 -66.26 15.45
CA ARG A 40 -71.85 -65.47 16.68
C ARG A 40 -70.92 -64.25 16.67
N GLN A 41 -71.45 -63.08 17.00
CA GLN A 41 -70.67 -61.86 17.17
C GLN A 41 -70.09 -61.78 18.59
N VAL A 42 -68.77 -61.66 18.66
CA VAL A 42 -68.04 -61.56 19.92
C VAL A 42 -67.01 -60.44 19.84
N TRP A 43 -66.60 -59.95 21.00
CA TRP A 43 -65.58 -58.93 21.18
C TRP A 43 -64.19 -59.56 21.17
N TRP A 44 -63.30 -58.95 20.39
CA TRP A 44 -61.91 -59.30 20.23
C TRP A 44 -61.03 -58.17 20.75
N VAL A 45 -59.83 -58.51 21.23
CA VAL A 45 -58.77 -57.58 21.57
C VAL A 45 -57.53 -57.92 20.75
N CYS A 46 -56.86 -56.92 20.18
CA CYS A 46 -55.67 -57.18 19.38
C CYS A 46 -54.47 -57.48 20.28
N PRO A 47 -53.67 -58.51 19.98
CA PRO A 47 -52.45 -58.78 20.75
C PRO A 47 -51.40 -57.68 20.60
N ARG A 48 -51.50 -56.81 19.58
CA ARG A 48 -50.58 -55.68 19.37
C ARG A 48 -50.96 -54.44 20.18
N SER A 49 -52.21 -54.31 20.61
CA SER A 49 -52.68 -53.15 21.39
C SER A 49 -54.02 -53.47 22.06
N ASN A 50 -54.09 -53.25 23.36
CA ASN A 50 -55.33 -53.41 24.14
C ASN A 50 -56.40 -52.36 23.80
N GLU A 51 -56.04 -51.29 23.07
CA GLU A 51 -57.01 -50.30 22.58
C GLU A 51 -57.81 -50.81 21.37
N HIS A 52 -57.27 -51.78 20.64
CA HIS A 52 -57.92 -52.34 19.47
C HIS A 52 -58.97 -53.36 19.89
N VAL A 53 -60.14 -52.87 20.25
CA VAL A 53 -61.27 -53.70 20.68
C VAL A 53 -62.39 -53.61 19.66
N TRP A 54 -62.71 -54.72 19.00
CA TRP A 54 -63.78 -54.76 18.01
C TRP A 54 -64.72 -55.96 18.18
N GLN A 55 -65.97 -55.76 17.79
CA GLN A 55 -66.95 -56.83 17.68
C GLN A 55 -67.04 -57.28 16.22
N THR A 56 -66.95 -58.59 15.98
CA THR A 56 -67.23 -59.22 14.68
C THR A 56 -67.59 -60.69 14.87
N ARG A 57 -68.07 -61.36 13.82
CA ARG A 57 -68.39 -62.79 13.86
C ARG A 57 -67.13 -63.64 14.04
N VAL A 58 -67.24 -64.78 14.71
CA VAL A 58 -66.11 -65.73 14.86
C VAL A 58 -65.58 -66.18 13.49
N ALA A 59 -66.48 -66.50 12.55
CA ALA A 59 -66.12 -66.85 11.17
C ALA A 59 -65.36 -65.72 10.43
N ASP A 60 -65.77 -64.46 10.61
CA ASP A 60 -65.14 -63.31 9.96
C ASP A 60 -63.76 -63.01 10.56
N ARG A 61 -63.61 -63.17 11.88
CA ARG A 61 -62.31 -63.05 12.55
C ARG A 61 -61.34 -64.13 12.08
N ALA A 62 -61.82 -65.35 11.82
CA ALA A 62 -60.97 -66.42 11.31
C ALA A 62 -60.38 -66.11 9.92
N ARG A 63 -61.02 -65.20 9.17
CA ARG A 63 -60.60 -64.81 7.81
C ARG A 63 -59.86 -63.47 7.76
N PHE A 64 -60.27 -62.50 8.59
CA PHE A 64 -59.75 -61.13 8.56
C PHE A 64 -59.04 -60.77 9.87
N GLY A 65 -57.92 -60.05 9.73
CA GLY A 65 -57.13 -59.57 10.87
C GLY A 65 -57.76 -58.42 11.63
N CYS A 66 -57.00 -57.82 12.53
CA CYS A 66 -57.43 -56.66 13.31
C CYS A 66 -57.73 -55.45 12.39
N PRO A 67 -58.96 -54.89 12.39
CA PRO A 67 -59.35 -53.79 11.52
C PRO A 67 -58.62 -52.47 11.82
N TYR A 68 -58.11 -52.30 13.04
CA TYR A 68 -57.27 -51.16 13.41
C TYR A 68 -55.86 -51.27 12.81
N CYS A 69 -55.20 -52.43 12.96
CA CYS A 69 -53.87 -52.67 12.40
C CYS A 69 -53.84 -52.61 10.86
N SER A 70 -54.95 -52.93 10.19
CA SER A 70 -55.08 -52.80 8.73
C SER A 70 -55.51 -51.40 8.27
N GLY A 71 -55.67 -50.44 9.20
CA GLY A 71 -56.04 -49.06 8.92
C GLY A 71 -57.49 -48.86 8.48
N GLN A 72 -58.36 -49.86 8.66
CA GLN A 72 -59.80 -49.80 8.34
C GLN A 72 -60.61 -49.10 9.45
N ARG A 73 -60.11 -49.08 10.69
CA ARG A 73 -60.70 -48.37 11.84
C ARG A 73 -59.63 -47.55 12.57
N THR A 74 -60.03 -46.42 13.13
CA THR A 74 -59.20 -45.62 14.05
C THR A 74 -59.40 -46.08 15.49
N SER A 75 -58.32 -46.11 16.26
CA SER A 75 -58.32 -46.17 17.72
C SER A 75 -58.33 -44.76 18.32
N VAL A 76 -58.46 -44.69 19.64
CA VAL A 76 -58.44 -43.41 20.36
C VAL A 76 -57.07 -42.74 20.25
N SER A 77 -55.97 -43.50 20.33
CA SER A 77 -54.61 -42.94 20.32
C SER A 77 -54.06 -42.62 18.92
N ASP A 78 -54.51 -43.31 17.88
CA ASP A 78 -53.96 -43.18 16.52
C ASP A 78 -54.77 -42.29 15.56
N CYS A 79 -55.95 -41.83 15.97
CA CYS A 79 -56.80 -40.93 15.19
C CYS A 79 -56.18 -39.53 14.99
N LEU A 80 -56.70 -38.78 14.01
CA LEU A 80 -56.24 -37.42 13.72
C LEU A 80 -56.42 -36.47 14.90
N ALA A 81 -57.53 -36.59 15.63
CA ALA A 81 -57.81 -35.74 16.81
C ALA A 81 -56.71 -35.84 17.86
N SER A 82 -56.28 -37.07 18.19
CA SER A 82 -55.31 -37.33 19.26
C SER A 82 -53.88 -37.07 18.80
N ARG A 83 -53.51 -37.48 17.58
CA ARG A 83 -52.14 -37.32 17.09
C ARG A 83 -51.82 -35.90 16.61
N PHE A 84 -52.81 -35.17 16.10
CA PHE A 84 -52.65 -33.83 15.56
C PHE A 84 -53.76 -32.88 16.08
N PRO A 85 -53.83 -32.63 17.40
CA PRO A 85 -54.92 -31.86 18.02
C PRO A 85 -55.03 -30.44 17.47
N LYS A 86 -53.90 -29.80 17.12
CA LYS A 86 -53.91 -28.46 16.49
C LYS A 86 -54.56 -28.48 15.11
N LEU A 87 -54.28 -29.50 14.29
CA LEU A 87 -54.85 -29.66 12.96
C LEU A 87 -56.33 -30.04 13.01
N ALA A 88 -56.74 -30.84 14.01
CA ALA A 88 -58.13 -31.19 14.22
C ALA A 88 -59.03 -29.96 14.50
N ARG A 89 -58.48 -28.87 15.04
CA ARG A 89 -59.20 -27.59 15.19
C ARG A 89 -59.52 -26.91 13.85
N GLU A 90 -58.72 -27.17 12.82
CA GLU A 90 -58.98 -26.68 11.46
C GLU A 90 -60.02 -27.53 10.71
N TRP A 91 -60.69 -28.48 11.38
CA TRP A 91 -61.72 -29.31 10.76
C TRP A 91 -62.99 -28.51 10.49
N HIS A 92 -63.53 -28.63 9.27
CA HIS A 92 -64.80 -27.99 8.96
C HIS A 92 -65.99 -28.83 9.43
N TRP A 93 -66.57 -28.49 10.58
CA TRP A 93 -67.64 -29.26 11.24
C TRP A 93 -68.92 -29.41 10.40
N GLN A 94 -69.36 -28.35 9.71
CA GLN A 94 -70.59 -28.39 8.91
C GLN A 94 -70.40 -29.16 7.59
N LYS A 95 -69.39 -28.83 6.78
CA LYS A 95 -69.18 -29.41 5.44
C LYS A 95 -68.71 -30.87 5.43
N ASN A 96 -68.18 -31.38 6.54
CA ASN A 96 -67.82 -32.79 6.68
C ASN A 96 -68.96 -33.67 7.22
N GLY A 97 -70.14 -33.10 7.48
CA GLY A 97 -71.33 -33.85 7.90
C GLY A 97 -71.12 -34.60 9.21
N LYS A 98 -71.30 -35.93 9.21
CA LYS A 98 -71.10 -36.79 10.40
C LYS A 98 -69.65 -37.22 10.63
N LEU A 99 -68.74 -36.98 9.68
CA LEU A 99 -67.34 -37.38 9.81
C LEU A 99 -66.61 -36.45 10.79
N ARG A 100 -65.89 -37.03 11.74
CA ARG A 100 -65.14 -36.32 12.77
C ARG A 100 -63.64 -36.60 12.68
N PRO A 101 -62.77 -35.74 13.24
CA PRO A 101 -61.33 -36.01 13.32
C PRO A 101 -60.98 -37.32 14.05
N GLN A 102 -61.85 -37.82 14.94
CA GLN A 102 -61.66 -39.10 15.63
C GLN A 102 -61.85 -40.31 14.70
N ASP A 103 -62.55 -40.14 13.58
CA ASP A 103 -62.91 -41.23 12.65
C ASP A 103 -61.88 -41.44 11.52
N VAL A 104 -60.81 -40.64 11.48
CA VAL A 104 -59.83 -40.65 10.39
C VAL A 104 -58.40 -40.78 10.91
N LEU A 105 -57.60 -41.62 10.25
CA LEU A 105 -56.16 -41.70 10.49
C LEU A 105 -55.45 -40.49 9.85
N PRO A 106 -54.37 -39.98 10.47
CA PRO A 106 -53.55 -38.92 9.88
C PRO A 106 -53.03 -39.25 8.47
N GLY A 107 -52.74 -40.53 8.20
CA GLY A 107 -52.28 -41.00 6.88
C GLY A 107 -53.38 -41.17 5.81
N SER A 108 -54.63 -40.77 6.09
CA SER A 108 -55.74 -41.01 5.17
C SER A 108 -55.68 -40.18 3.87
N ASN A 109 -56.01 -40.82 2.75
CA ASN A 109 -56.18 -40.16 1.45
C ASN A 109 -57.53 -39.44 1.29
N ARG A 110 -58.42 -39.54 2.28
CA ARG A 110 -59.76 -38.92 2.22
C ARG A 110 -59.63 -37.41 2.13
N LYS A 111 -60.24 -36.81 1.09
CA LYS A 111 -60.39 -35.36 0.97
C LYS A 111 -61.53 -34.91 1.87
N VAL A 112 -61.24 -33.97 2.75
CA VAL A 112 -62.20 -33.37 3.69
C VAL A 112 -62.09 -31.86 3.61
N TRP A 113 -63.13 -31.18 4.10
CA TRP A 113 -63.16 -29.73 4.21
C TRP A 113 -62.40 -29.28 5.46
N TRP A 114 -61.63 -28.23 5.29
CA TRP A 114 -60.87 -27.56 6.33
C TRP A 114 -61.29 -26.10 6.42
N LEU A 115 -61.19 -25.54 7.62
CA LEU A 115 -61.48 -24.15 7.95
C LEU A 115 -60.35 -23.63 8.82
N CYS A 116 -59.58 -22.66 8.33
CA CYS A 116 -58.52 -22.04 9.13
C CYS A 116 -59.08 -20.90 9.99
N ASP A 117 -58.25 -20.40 10.92
CA ASP A 117 -58.62 -19.29 11.82
C ASP A 117 -59.01 -18.00 11.08
N ARG A 118 -58.48 -17.78 9.86
CA ARG A 118 -58.87 -16.68 8.95
C ARG A 118 -60.16 -16.96 8.16
N ARG A 119 -60.91 -18.00 8.54
CA ARG A 119 -62.16 -18.45 7.91
C ARG A 119 -62.08 -18.83 6.43
N HIS A 120 -60.89 -19.16 5.94
CA HIS A 120 -60.80 -19.73 4.60
C HIS A 120 -61.24 -21.19 4.63
N GLU A 121 -62.03 -21.58 3.63
CA GLU A 121 -62.51 -22.95 3.48
C GLU A 121 -61.87 -23.62 2.26
N TRP A 122 -61.29 -24.80 2.42
CA TRP A 122 -60.73 -25.56 1.29
C TRP A 122 -60.85 -27.07 1.49
N GLN A 123 -60.77 -27.82 0.40
CA GLN A 123 -60.65 -29.28 0.44
C GLN A 123 -59.19 -29.71 0.32
N ALA A 124 -58.77 -30.63 1.19
CA ALA A 124 -57.46 -31.30 1.09
C ALA A 124 -57.52 -32.70 1.70
N ALA A 125 -56.62 -33.58 1.24
CA ALA A 125 -56.47 -34.92 1.82
C ALA A 125 -55.84 -34.84 3.23
N VAL A 126 -56.31 -35.68 4.15
CA VAL A 126 -55.85 -35.70 5.55
C VAL A 126 -54.34 -35.94 5.67
N HIS A 127 -53.76 -36.84 4.87
CA HIS A 127 -52.31 -37.09 4.89
C HIS A 127 -51.47 -35.89 4.45
N LYS A 128 -51.91 -35.10 3.46
CA LYS A 128 -51.19 -33.90 3.03
C LYS A 128 -51.13 -32.86 4.15
N ARG A 129 -52.24 -32.72 4.87
CA ARG A 129 -52.38 -31.80 6.00
C ARG A 129 -51.57 -32.26 7.21
N SER A 130 -51.61 -33.55 7.51
CA SER A 130 -50.80 -34.16 8.57
C SER A 130 -49.30 -34.07 8.29
N ALA A 131 -48.91 -34.08 7.00
CA ALA A 131 -47.53 -33.82 6.56
C ALA A 131 -47.13 -32.32 6.61
N GLY A 132 -48.01 -31.42 7.04
CA GLY A 132 -47.70 -30.01 7.26
C GLY A 132 -48.18 -29.05 6.17
N SER A 133 -49.00 -29.48 5.20
CA SER A 133 -49.56 -28.53 4.23
C SER A 133 -50.49 -27.53 4.91
N ARG A 134 -50.25 -26.23 4.66
CA ARG A 134 -50.99 -25.11 5.27
C ARG A 134 -52.21 -24.72 4.44
N CYS A 135 -53.04 -23.83 4.97
CA CYS A 135 -54.16 -23.26 4.22
C CYS A 135 -53.63 -22.57 2.94
N PRO A 136 -54.16 -22.88 1.75
CA PRO A 136 -53.63 -22.38 0.48
C PRO A 136 -53.79 -20.86 0.36
N PHE A 137 -54.86 -20.29 0.90
CA PHE A 137 -55.10 -18.84 0.90
C PHE A 137 -54.19 -18.11 1.87
N CYS A 138 -54.08 -18.61 3.11
CA CYS A 138 -53.18 -18.04 4.12
C CYS A 138 -51.71 -18.07 3.70
N SER A 139 -51.33 -19.09 2.95
CA SER A 139 -49.96 -19.30 2.46
C SER A 139 -49.72 -18.64 1.10
N GLY A 140 -50.73 -17.98 0.52
CA GLY A 140 -50.63 -17.26 -0.74
C GLY A 140 -50.82 -18.11 -2.00
N TRP A 141 -50.90 -19.43 -1.94
CA TRP A 141 -51.05 -20.27 -3.15
C TRP A 141 -52.36 -20.07 -3.92
N SER A 142 -53.37 -19.40 -3.34
CA SER A 142 -54.66 -19.14 -3.99
C SER A 142 -55.27 -17.83 -3.50
N ILE A 143 -56.05 -17.17 -4.35
CA ILE A 143 -56.82 -15.96 -3.98
C ILE A 143 -58.12 -16.38 -3.29
N ALA A 144 -58.39 -15.80 -2.12
CA ALA A 144 -59.62 -16.00 -1.38
C ALA A 144 -60.81 -15.48 -2.20
N ARG A 145 -62.00 -16.06 -1.97
CA ARG A 145 -63.19 -15.71 -2.77
C ARG A 145 -63.59 -14.24 -2.63
N ASP A 146 -63.30 -13.64 -1.48
CA ASP A 146 -63.50 -12.22 -1.18
C ASP A 146 -62.34 -11.32 -1.63
N GLY A 147 -61.27 -11.89 -2.20
CA GLY A 147 -60.09 -11.16 -2.67
C GLY A 147 -59.19 -10.60 -1.57
N THR A 148 -59.46 -10.88 -0.29
CA THR A 148 -58.79 -10.25 0.86
C THR A 148 -57.28 -10.45 0.92
N ASN A 149 -56.78 -11.54 0.34
CA ASN A 149 -55.36 -11.85 0.25
C ASN A 149 -54.72 -11.53 -1.12
N SER A 150 -55.40 -10.70 -1.92
CA SER A 150 -54.85 -10.20 -3.19
C SER A 150 -53.84 -9.08 -2.96
N LEU A 151 -52.89 -8.91 -3.87
CA LEU A 151 -51.89 -7.85 -3.84
C LEU A 151 -52.56 -6.46 -3.79
N ALA A 152 -53.68 -6.30 -4.50
CA ALA A 152 -54.45 -5.05 -4.53
C ALA A 152 -54.88 -4.58 -3.13
N LEU A 153 -55.30 -5.52 -2.27
CA LEU A 153 -55.79 -5.20 -0.92
C LEU A 153 -54.71 -5.33 0.15
N GLU A 154 -53.82 -6.32 0.05
CA GLU A 154 -52.75 -6.52 1.04
C GLU A 154 -51.69 -5.41 0.97
N VAL A 155 -51.34 -4.94 -0.24
CA VAL A 155 -50.27 -3.94 -0.42
C VAL A 155 -50.64 -2.91 -1.51
N PRO A 156 -51.62 -2.01 -1.24
CA PRO A 156 -52.17 -1.10 -2.24
C PRO A 156 -51.12 -0.20 -2.92
N ASP A 157 -50.12 0.27 -2.18
CA ASP A 157 -49.06 1.13 -2.72
C ASP A 157 -48.21 0.40 -3.76
N ILE A 158 -47.95 -0.89 -3.55
CA ILE A 158 -47.23 -1.72 -4.51
C ILE A 158 -48.13 -2.05 -5.71
N ALA A 159 -49.42 -2.32 -5.47
CA ALA A 159 -50.38 -2.53 -6.56
C ALA A 159 -50.49 -1.32 -7.50
N ARG A 160 -50.33 -0.09 -7.00
CA ARG A 160 -50.27 1.12 -7.83
C ARG A 160 -49.07 1.17 -8.78
N GLU A 161 -48.01 0.44 -8.49
CA GLU A 161 -46.85 0.31 -9.39
C GLU A 161 -47.05 -0.79 -10.44
N TRP A 162 -48.22 -1.42 -10.54
CA TRP A 162 -48.49 -2.40 -11.58
C TRP A 162 -48.41 -1.75 -12.97
N HIS A 163 -47.70 -2.36 -13.90
CA HIS A 163 -47.61 -1.79 -15.24
C HIS A 163 -48.98 -1.89 -15.94
N PRO A 164 -49.49 -0.78 -16.53
CA PRO A 164 -50.87 -0.72 -17.03
C PRO A 164 -51.16 -1.67 -18.20
N THR A 165 -50.19 -1.91 -19.09
CA THR A 165 -50.42 -2.65 -20.35
C THR A 165 -49.56 -3.90 -20.57
N LYS A 166 -48.52 -4.14 -19.76
CA LYS A 166 -47.51 -5.19 -20.03
C LYS A 166 -47.79 -6.54 -19.34
N ASN A 167 -48.83 -6.62 -18.52
CA ASN A 167 -49.19 -7.82 -17.76
C ASN A 167 -50.36 -8.61 -18.36
N GLY A 168 -50.81 -8.24 -19.57
CA GLY A 168 -51.95 -8.86 -20.24
C GLY A 168 -53.20 -8.82 -19.34
N PRO A 169 -53.95 -9.93 -19.19
CA PRO A 169 -55.17 -9.97 -18.38
C PRO A 169 -54.92 -10.07 -16.86
N LEU A 170 -53.66 -10.23 -16.43
CA LEU A 170 -53.36 -10.38 -15.01
C LEU A 170 -53.45 -9.03 -14.28
N THR A 171 -54.29 -8.96 -13.26
CA THR A 171 -54.50 -7.77 -12.43
C THR A 171 -53.96 -7.98 -11.01
N PRO A 172 -53.66 -6.89 -10.26
CA PRO A 172 -53.27 -6.98 -8.85
C PRO A 172 -54.30 -7.70 -7.96
N SER A 173 -55.59 -7.71 -8.33
CA SER A 173 -56.65 -8.40 -7.59
C SER A 173 -56.66 -9.92 -7.81
N ALA A 174 -55.99 -10.39 -8.88
CA ALA A 174 -55.95 -11.80 -9.26
C ALA A 174 -54.66 -12.52 -8.82
N ILE A 175 -53.81 -11.87 -8.03
CA ILE A 175 -52.52 -12.41 -7.58
C ILE A 175 -52.23 -12.03 -6.12
N HIS A 176 -51.51 -12.87 -5.38
CA HIS A 176 -51.12 -12.62 -4.00
C HIS A 176 -49.74 -11.94 -3.90
N ALA A 177 -49.48 -11.22 -2.80
CA ALA A 177 -48.22 -10.51 -2.59
C ALA A 177 -46.98 -11.42 -2.55
N GLY A 178 -47.13 -12.66 -2.09
CA GLY A 178 -46.05 -13.66 -2.03
C GLY A 178 -45.77 -14.39 -3.35
N SER A 179 -46.33 -13.98 -4.49
CA SER A 179 -46.25 -14.78 -5.72
C SER A 179 -44.87 -14.73 -6.37
N HIS A 180 -44.39 -15.89 -6.83
CA HIS A 180 -43.16 -15.98 -7.63
C HIS A 180 -43.37 -15.61 -9.11
N ARG A 181 -44.59 -15.24 -9.53
CA ARG A 181 -44.87 -14.83 -10.90
C ARG A 181 -44.13 -13.54 -11.23
N ARG A 182 -43.42 -13.52 -12.35
CA ARG A 182 -42.78 -12.33 -12.90
C ARG A 182 -43.82 -11.47 -13.61
N VAL A 183 -43.83 -10.19 -13.27
CA VAL A 183 -44.74 -9.18 -13.82
C VAL A 183 -43.97 -7.90 -14.06
N TRP A 184 -44.52 -7.05 -14.93
CA TRP A 184 -44.01 -5.72 -15.18
C TRP A 184 -44.54 -4.73 -14.14
N TRP A 185 -43.62 -3.93 -13.63
CA TRP A 185 -43.84 -2.82 -12.72
C TRP A 185 -43.55 -1.50 -13.43
N LYS A 186 -44.16 -0.42 -12.96
CA LYS A 186 -43.92 0.95 -13.39
C LYS A 186 -43.83 1.86 -12.17
N CYS A 187 -42.67 2.47 -11.95
CA CYS A 187 -42.47 3.43 -10.86
C CYS A 187 -42.96 4.81 -11.32
N PRO A 188 -43.71 5.56 -10.50
CA PRO A 188 -44.18 6.89 -10.86
C PRO A 188 -43.07 7.95 -10.90
N LYS A 189 -41.88 7.66 -10.33
CA LYS A 189 -40.76 8.62 -10.27
C LYS A 189 -40.06 8.87 -11.61
N GLY A 190 -40.31 8.05 -12.62
CA GLY A 190 -39.72 8.24 -13.94
C GLY A 190 -40.55 7.59 -15.05
N PRO A 191 -40.66 8.25 -16.22
CA PRO A 191 -41.51 7.77 -17.30
C PRO A 191 -41.04 6.45 -17.90
N ASP A 192 -39.73 6.18 -17.85
CA ASP A 192 -39.03 5.00 -18.35
C ASP A 192 -38.74 3.96 -17.26
N HIS A 193 -39.23 4.17 -16.03
CA HIS A 193 -39.02 3.22 -14.91
C HIS A 193 -39.95 2.03 -15.01
N ALA A 194 -39.82 1.25 -16.09
CA ALA A 194 -40.53 0.01 -16.30
C ALA A 194 -39.57 -1.18 -16.18
N TRP A 195 -39.86 -2.13 -15.29
CA TRP A 195 -39.02 -3.32 -15.11
C TRP A 195 -39.85 -4.55 -14.79
N GLU A 196 -39.25 -5.70 -15.02
CA GLU A 196 -39.85 -6.99 -14.68
C GLU A 196 -39.23 -7.53 -13.39
N ALA A 197 -40.08 -7.98 -12.45
CA ALA A 197 -39.66 -8.63 -11.22
C ALA A 197 -40.76 -9.56 -10.69
N THR A 198 -40.42 -10.50 -9.80
CA THR A 198 -41.44 -11.33 -9.14
C THR A 198 -42.25 -10.52 -8.13
N VAL A 199 -43.53 -10.85 -7.95
CA VAL A 199 -44.40 -10.17 -6.97
C VAL A 199 -43.84 -10.23 -5.57
N VAL A 200 -43.38 -11.40 -5.12
CA VAL A 200 -42.79 -11.58 -3.78
C VAL A 200 -41.57 -10.70 -3.56
N THR A 201 -40.70 -10.55 -4.56
CA THR A 201 -39.52 -9.68 -4.41
C THR A 201 -39.88 -8.19 -4.30
N ARG A 202 -40.96 -7.77 -4.96
CA ARG A 202 -41.41 -6.37 -4.95
C ARG A 202 -42.24 -6.05 -3.70
N ALA A 203 -43.18 -6.92 -3.34
CA ALA A 203 -44.14 -6.70 -2.26
C ALA A 203 -43.58 -7.04 -0.87
N CYS A 204 -42.83 -8.14 -0.75
CA CYS A 204 -42.30 -8.61 0.55
C CYS A 204 -40.77 -8.43 0.67
N GLY A 205 -40.04 -8.45 -0.44
CA GLY A 205 -38.58 -8.46 -0.45
C GLY A 205 -37.88 -7.10 -0.28
N GLY A 206 -38.63 -6.00 -0.16
CA GLY A 206 -38.08 -4.64 0.03
C GLY A 206 -37.30 -4.07 -1.16
N ARG A 207 -37.22 -4.79 -2.30
CA ARG A 207 -36.53 -4.31 -3.52
C ARG A 207 -37.45 -3.36 -4.28
N GLY A 208 -37.09 -2.08 -4.28
CA GLY A 208 -37.81 -1.02 -5.00
C GLY A 208 -37.42 -0.92 -6.47
N CYS A 209 -37.72 0.25 -7.07
CA CYS A 209 -37.39 0.53 -8.46
C CYS A 209 -35.86 0.50 -8.72
N PRO A 210 -35.37 -0.34 -9.66
CA PRO A 210 -33.93 -0.48 -9.93
C PRO A 210 -33.33 0.77 -10.57
N PHE A 211 -34.14 1.62 -11.21
CA PHE A 211 -33.72 2.90 -11.74
C PHE A 211 -33.54 3.92 -10.61
N CYS A 212 -34.49 4.02 -9.67
CA CYS A 212 -34.34 4.90 -8.51
C CYS A 212 -33.11 4.52 -7.64
N ALA A 213 -32.82 3.22 -7.52
CA ALA A 213 -31.65 2.73 -6.81
C ALA A 213 -30.32 2.89 -7.59
N GLY A 214 -30.35 3.36 -8.84
CA GLY A 214 -29.16 3.56 -9.67
C GLY A 214 -28.54 2.28 -10.26
N HIS A 215 -29.21 1.13 -10.13
CA HIS A 215 -28.78 -0.15 -10.69
C HIS A 215 -29.07 -0.27 -12.19
N ARG A 216 -30.01 0.51 -12.70
CA ARG A 216 -30.30 0.65 -14.13
C ARG A 216 -30.31 2.12 -14.51
N VAL A 217 -29.81 2.43 -15.70
CA VAL A 217 -29.78 3.79 -16.22
C VAL A 217 -31.18 4.18 -16.73
N SER A 218 -31.57 5.40 -16.44
CA SER A 218 -32.81 6.06 -16.85
C SER A 218 -32.49 7.52 -17.15
N VAL A 219 -33.34 8.16 -17.95
CA VAL A 219 -33.27 9.61 -18.21
C VAL A 219 -33.24 10.45 -16.92
N THR A 220 -33.78 9.93 -15.82
CA THR A 220 -33.86 10.62 -14.52
C THR A 220 -32.61 10.47 -13.63
N ASN A 221 -31.77 9.46 -13.88
CA ASN A 221 -30.61 9.15 -13.02
C ASN A 221 -29.28 9.09 -13.78
N ALA A 222 -29.31 9.31 -15.10
CA ALA A 222 -28.13 9.34 -15.93
C ALA A 222 -27.15 10.43 -15.45
N LEU A 223 -25.86 10.20 -15.67
CA LEU A 223 -24.80 11.15 -15.32
C LEU A 223 -25.03 12.51 -15.99
N ALA A 224 -25.45 12.50 -17.27
CA ALA A 224 -25.82 13.71 -18.01
C ALA A 224 -26.91 14.54 -17.30
N ALA A 225 -27.94 13.86 -16.78
CA ALA A 225 -29.09 14.51 -16.16
C ALA A 225 -28.79 15.01 -14.73
N THR A 226 -28.02 14.23 -13.96
CA THR A 226 -27.78 14.50 -12.54
C THR A 226 -26.52 15.33 -12.27
N ARG A 227 -25.50 15.24 -13.13
CA ARG A 227 -24.20 15.92 -12.99
C ARG A 227 -23.72 16.46 -14.35
N PRO A 228 -24.39 17.49 -14.91
CA PRO A 228 -24.04 18.07 -16.20
C PRO A 228 -22.61 18.62 -16.24
N ASP A 229 -22.07 19.05 -15.09
CA ASP A 229 -20.68 19.48 -14.95
C ASP A 229 -19.67 18.33 -15.14
N LEU A 230 -19.99 17.12 -14.67
CA LEU A 230 -19.18 15.93 -14.97
C LEU A 230 -19.34 15.50 -16.43
N ALA A 231 -20.56 15.57 -16.97
CA ALA A 231 -20.80 15.27 -18.38
C ALA A 231 -20.02 16.22 -19.31
N ALA A 232 -19.87 17.49 -18.94
CA ALA A 232 -19.04 18.46 -19.67
C ALA A 232 -17.54 18.09 -19.65
N GLU A 233 -17.07 17.40 -18.61
CA GLU A 233 -15.70 16.87 -18.53
C GLU A 233 -15.54 15.50 -19.21
N TRP A 234 -16.59 14.94 -19.82
CA TRP A 234 -16.49 13.68 -20.54
C TRP A 234 -15.56 13.83 -21.75
N HIS A 235 -14.65 12.88 -21.95
CA HIS A 235 -13.77 12.95 -23.10
C HIS A 235 -14.56 12.68 -24.40
N PRO A 236 -14.43 13.53 -25.45
CA PRO A 236 -15.30 13.45 -26.63
C PRO A 236 -15.12 12.18 -27.49
N THR A 237 -13.89 11.65 -27.59
CA THR A 237 -13.59 10.52 -28.50
C THR A 237 -13.03 9.26 -27.84
N LYS A 238 -12.39 9.37 -26.66
CA LYS A 238 -11.68 8.24 -26.01
C LYS A 238 -12.59 7.25 -25.27
N ASN A 239 -13.88 7.53 -25.17
CA ASN A 239 -14.86 6.64 -24.52
C ASN A 239 -15.66 5.79 -25.53
N GLY A 240 -15.31 5.84 -26.82
CA GLY A 240 -16.01 5.12 -27.87
C GLY A 240 -17.46 5.60 -27.99
N THR A 241 -18.40 4.67 -28.06
CA THR A 241 -19.84 4.95 -28.14
C THR A 241 -20.47 5.28 -26.80
N LEU A 242 -19.76 5.10 -25.68
CA LEU A 242 -20.33 5.30 -24.34
C LEU A 242 -20.52 6.79 -24.04
N THR A 243 -21.75 7.17 -23.75
CA THR A 243 -22.15 8.54 -23.44
C THR A 243 -22.47 8.74 -21.95
N PRO A 244 -22.42 9.98 -21.43
CA PRO A 244 -22.91 10.30 -20.08
C PRO A 244 -24.40 9.99 -19.85
N SER A 245 -25.19 9.79 -20.91
CA SER A 245 -26.60 9.43 -20.82
C SER A 245 -26.82 7.92 -20.58
N GLU A 246 -25.78 7.10 -20.77
CA GLU A 246 -25.83 5.63 -20.67
C GLU A 246 -25.19 5.09 -19.39
N VAL A 247 -24.87 5.96 -18.43
CA VAL A 247 -24.23 5.61 -17.16
C VAL A 247 -24.84 6.40 -16.01
N THR A 248 -24.84 5.83 -14.82
CA THR A 248 -25.22 6.54 -13.58
C THR A 248 -23.97 7.10 -12.88
N VAL A 249 -24.17 8.09 -12.00
CA VAL A 249 -23.10 8.67 -11.15
C VAL A 249 -22.40 7.63 -10.26
N GLY A 250 -23.09 6.54 -9.90
CA GLY A 250 -22.56 5.46 -9.06
C GLY A 250 -21.83 4.36 -9.84
N ALA A 251 -21.66 4.49 -11.15
CA ALA A 251 -21.04 3.44 -11.96
C ALA A 251 -19.54 3.28 -11.64
N HIS A 252 -19.09 2.04 -11.46
CA HIS A 252 -17.68 1.67 -11.27
C HIS A 252 -16.86 1.61 -12.57
N LYS A 253 -17.37 2.22 -13.67
CA LYS A 253 -16.70 2.17 -14.96
C LYS A 253 -15.58 3.22 -15.03
N THR A 254 -14.37 2.78 -15.35
CA THR A 254 -13.24 3.70 -15.61
C THR A 254 -13.35 4.26 -17.02
N VAL A 255 -13.49 5.58 -17.13
CA VAL A 255 -13.61 6.30 -18.40
C VAL A 255 -12.55 7.41 -18.50
N TRP A 256 -12.36 7.92 -19.71
CA TRP A 256 -11.52 9.08 -19.97
C TRP A 256 -12.28 10.36 -19.73
N TRP A 257 -11.58 11.30 -19.11
CA TRP A 257 -12.07 12.64 -18.79
C TRP A 257 -11.13 13.67 -19.37
N ARG A 258 -11.68 14.84 -19.67
CA ARG A 258 -10.96 16.01 -20.19
C ARG A 258 -11.44 17.25 -19.44
N CYS A 259 -10.52 18.02 -18.91
CA CYS A 259 -10.87 19.23 -18.17
C CYS A 259 -11.45 20.27 -19.12
N VAL A 260 -12.56 20.90 -18.73
CA VAL A 260 -13.15 22.01 -19.47
C VAL A 260 -12.23 23.23 -19.49
N ARG A 261 -11.57 23.55 -18.36
CA ARG A 261 -10.67 24.71 -18.25
C ARG A 261 -9.38 24.58 -19.05
N ASN A 262 -8.85 23.36 -19.15
CA ASN A 262 -7.62 23.10 -19.90
C ASN A 262 -7.77 21.75 -20.63
N PRO A 263 -8.09 21.76 -21.95
CA PRO A 263 -8.28 20.54 -22.73
C PRO A 263 -7.06 19.59 -22.78
N ARG A 264 -5.87 20.06 -22.39
CA ARG A 264 -4.67 19.22 -22.28
C ARG A 264 -4.71 18.31 -21.06
N HIS A 265 -5.38 18.72 -19.99
CA HIS A 265 -5.62 17.89 -18.81
C HIS A 265 -6.59 16.76 -19.14
N GLN A 266 -6.03 15.57 -19.38
CA GLN A 266 -6.80 14.36 -19.68
C GLN A 266 -6.40 13.25 -18.72
N TRP A 267 -7.37 12.54 -18.16
CA TRP A 267 -7.11 11.46 -17.21
C TRP A 267 -8.15 10.37 -17.27
N ARG A 268 -7.78 9.19 -16.73
CA ARG A 268 -8.71 8.09 -16.47
C ARG A 268 -9.10 8.09 -15.00
N ALA A 269 -10.38 7.88 -14.73
CA ALA A 269 -10.93 7.69 -13.40
C ALA A 269 -12.28 6.96 -13.48
N GLU A 270 -12.66 6.25 -12.42
CA GLU A 270 -14.00 5.69 -12.25
C GLU A 270 -15.04 6.80 -12.09
N ILE A 271 -16.24 6.61 -12.67
CA ILE A 271 -17.33 7.59 -12.58
C ILE A 271 -17.73 7.84 -11.12
N HIS A 272 -17.89 6.80 -10.31
CA HIS A 272 -18.23 6.95 -8.88
C HIS A 272 -17.20 7.76 -8.09
N ALA A 273 -15.91 7.69 -8.46
CA ALA A 273 -14.83 8.41 -7.80
C ALA A 273 -14.71 9.90 -8.22
N ARG A 274 -15.63 10.40 -9.06
CA ARG A 274 -15.62 11.76 -9.62
C ARG A 274 -16.25 12.81 -8.71
N HIS A 275 -15.84 12.86 -7.46
CA HIS A 275 -16.23 13.90 -6.50
C HIS A 275 -15.23 15.08 -6.47
N GLY A 276 -13.97 14.85 -6.86
CA GLY A 276 -12.98 15.91 -7.05
C GLY A 276 -12.85 16.26 -8.52
N GLY A 277 -13.01 17.53 -8.88
CA GLY A 277 -12.76 18.02 -10.24
C GLY A 277 -11.32 17.76 -10.73
N CYS A 278 -10.95 18.34 -11.87
CA CYS A 278 -9.68 18.06 -12.54
C CYS A 278 -8.45 17.91 -11.60
N PRO A 279 -7.80 16.72 -11.56
CA PRO A 279 -6.71 16.42 -10.63
C PRO A 279 -5.44 17.22 -10.92
N PHE A 280 -5.29 17.71 -12.15
CA PHE A 280 -4.14 18.54 -12.55
C PHE A 280 -4.30 19.99 -12.11
N CYS A 281 -5.50 20.57 -12.27
CA CYS A 281 -5.79 21.93 -11.79
C CYS A 281 -5.76 22.04 -10.27
N SER A 282 -6.01 20.94 -9.55
CA SER A 282 -5.90 20.86 -8.08
C SER A 282 -4.51 20.44 -7.61
N HIS A 283 -3.53 20.35 -8.51
CA HIS A 283 -2.14 19.94 -8.24
C HIS A 283 -1.96 18.56 -7.57
N ARG A 284 -3.00 17.72 -7.58
CA ARG A 284 -2.94 16.32 -7.11
C ARG A 284 -2.22 15.42 -8.10
N LYS A 285 -2.23 15.77 -9.39
CA LYS A 285 -1.46 15.12 -10.44
C LYS A 285 -0.67 16.16 -11.23
N THR A 286 0.50 15.77 -11.72
CA THR A 286 1.28 16.57 -12.65
C THR A 286 0.90 16.21 -14.08
N ALA A 287 0.56 17.23 -14.89
CA ALA A 287 0.31 17.03 -16.31
C ALA A 287 1.63 16.65 -17.00
N ARG A 288 1.59 15.78 -18.00
CA ARG A 288 2.79 15.21 -18.61
C ARG A 288 3.67 16.30 -19.20
N GLU A 289 3.05 17.27 -19.87
CA GLU A 289 3.65 18.45 -20.48
C GLU A 289 4.26 19.42 -19.47
N ASP A 290 3.72 19.47 -18.25
CA ASP A 290 4.21 20.34 -17.17
C ASP A 290 5.29 19.67 -16.32
N SER A 291 5.51 18.37 -16.52
CA SER A 291 6.48 17.59 -15.76
C SER A 291 7.91 18.09 -15.95
N LEU A 292 8.77 17.83 -14.94
CA LEU A 292 10.19 18.15 -14.99
C LEU A 292 10.87 17.45 -16.17
N SER A 293 10.50 16.20 -16.46
CA SER A 293 11.02 15.48 -17.64
C SER A 293 10.66 16.13 -18.97
N ALA A 294 9.46 16.69 -19.10
CA ALA A 294 9.02 17.30 -20.35
C ALA A 294 9.60 18.71 -20.52
N ARG A 295 9.55 19.54 -19.47
CA ARG A 295 9.99 20.94 -19.53
C ARG A 295 11.51 21.09 -19.48
N MET A 296 12.19 20.25 -18.73
CA MET A 296 13.63 20.38 -18.45
C MET A 296 14.36 19.03 -18.49
N PRO A 297 14.43 18.38 -19.67
CA PRO A 297 15.02 17.05 -19.81
C PRO A 297 16.49 16.99 -19.37
N HIS A 298 17.24 18.08 -19.54
CA HIS A 298 18.64 18.16 -19.11
C HIS A 298 18.81 18.13 -17.58
N ILE A 299 17.86 18.68 -16.82
CA ILE A 299 17.83 18.57 -15.34
C ILE A 299 17.29 17.21 -14.93
N ALA A 300 16.25 16.71 -15.60
CA ALA A 300 15.70 15.37 -15.33
C ALA A 300 16.74 14.25 -15.49
N ARG A 301 17.69 14.37 -16.43
CA ARG A 301 18.83 13.45 -16.57
C ARG A 301 19.77 13.42 -15.36
N GLN A 302 19.75 14.45 -14.52
CA GLN A 302 20.51 14.51 -13.27
C GLN A 302 19.72 13.94 -12.08
N TRP A 303 18.53 13.37 -12.30
CA TRP A 303 17.79 12.67 -11.25
C TRP A 303 18.56 11.45 -10.79
N HIS A 304 18.66 11.25 -9.47
CA HIS A 304 19.34 10.06 -8.97
C HIS A 304 18.51 8.79 -9.29
N PRO A 305 19.15 7.72 -9.81
CA PRO A 305 18.43 6.53 -10.30
C PRO A 305 17.63 5.78 -9.23
N THR A 306 18.14 5.65 -8.00
CA THR A 306 17.52 4.80 -6.97
C THR A 306 17.10 5.51 -5.67
N ARG A 307 17.77 6.61 -5.27
CA ARG A 307 17.54 7.30 -3.99
C ARG A 307 16.22 8.07 -3.87
N ASN A 308 15.44 8.19 -4.95
CA ASN A 308 14.15 8.88 -4.93
C ASN A 308 12.95 7.93 -4.81
N GLY A 309 13.19 6.62 -4.59
CA GLY A 309 12.13 5.62 -4.50
C GLY A 309 11.29 5.57 -5.77
N ALA A 310 9.96 5.56 -5.61
CA ALA A 310 9.01 5.54 -6.74
C ALA A 310 8.82 6.90 -7.42
N LEU A 311 9.36 7.99 -6.87
CA LEU A 311 9.19 9.34 -7.44
C LEU A 311 10.10 9.52 -8.67
N ARG A 312 9.49 9.83 -9.82
CA ARG A 312 10.21 10.06 -11.08
C ARG A 312 10.07 11.52 -11.53
N PRO A 313 10.95 12.00 -12.44
CA PRO A 313 10.85 13.35 -12.99
C PRO A 313 9.52 13.65 -13.70
N VAL A 314 8.79 12.64 -14.18
CA VAL A 314 7.47 12.82 -14.81
C VAL A 314 6.37 13.14 -13.79
N ASP A 315 6.59 12.81 -12.51
CA ASP A 315 5.59 12.93 -11.45
C ASP A 315 5.69 14.28 -10.69
N VAL A 316 6.59 15.19 -11.11
CA VAL A 316 6.85 16.49 -10.46
C VAL A 316 6.99 17.60 -11.48
N VAL A 317 6.68 18.84 -11.08
CA VAL A 317 6.87 20.05 -11.90
C VAL A 317 8.16 20.79 -11.53
N PRO A 318 8.76 21.59 -12.43
CA PRO A 318 9.96 22.38 -12.12
C PRO A 318 9.83 23.28 -10.88
N GLY A 319 8.67 23.92 -10.68
CA GLY A 319 8.43 24.79 -9.53
C GLY A 319 8.25 24.08 -8.17
N SER A 320 8.49 22.76 -8.09
CA SER A 320 8.23 21.99 -6.87
C SER A 320 9.23 22.30 -5.74
N ASN A 321 8.71 22.47 -4.53
CA ASN A 321 9.51 22.55 -3.30
C ASN A 321 9.95 21.18 -2.74
N ARG A 322 9.72 20.08 -3.48
CA ARG A 322 10.16 18.75 -3.04
C ARG A 322 11.69 18.66 -3.06
N ARG A 323 12.25 18.08 -1.99
CA ARG A 323 13.66 17.72 -1.90
C ARG A 323 13.87 16.33 -2.48
N VAL A 324 14.81 16.21 -3.40
CA VAL A 324 15.13 14.97 -4.12
C VAL A 324 16.64 14.80 -4.23
N TRP A 325 17.07 13.58 -4.50
CA TRP A 325 18.46 13.25 -4.77
C TRP A 325 18.80 13.46 -6.24
N TRP A 326 19.92 14.13 -6.46
CA TRP A 326 20.51 14.42 -7.76
C TRP A 326 21.82 13.66 -7.93
N LYS A 327 22.18 13.35 -9.17
CA LYS A 327 23.46 12.78 -9.59
C LYS A 327 23.97 13.56 -10.81
N CYS A 328 25.11 14.22 -10.67
CA CYS A 328 25.75 14.89 -11.80
C CYS A 328 26.56 13.86 -12.61
N PRO A 329 26.49 13.86 -13.95
CA PRO A 329 27.29 12.95 -14.77
C PRO A 329 28.80 13.28 -14.78
N LYS A 330 29.20 14.46 -14.29
CA LYS A 330 30.61 14.91 -14.29
C LYS A 330 31.50 14.21 -13.25
N GLY A 331 30.93 13.46 -12.32
CA GLY A 331 31.70 12.73 -11.31
C GLY A 331 30.89 11.61 -10.66
N PRO A 332 31.51 10.46 -10.35
CA PRO A 332 30.82 9.30 -9.81
C PRO A 332 30.22 9.54 -8.41
N ASP A 333 30.87 10.42 -7.63
CA ASP A 333 30.49 10.81 -6.27
C ASP A 333 29.69 12.11 -6.22
N HIS A 334 29.32 12.70 -7.37
CA HIS A 334 28.55 13.94 -7.41
C HIS A 334 27.07 13.68 -7.12
N VAL A 335 26.78 13.23 -5.90
CA VAL A 335 25.44 12.90 -5.42
C VAL A 335 25.06 13.84 -4.27
N TRP A 336 23.92 14.50 -4.39
CA TRP A 336 23.45 15.42 -3.35
C TRP A 336 21.93 15.49 -3.28
N SER A 337 21.39 15.82 -2.09
CA SER A 337 19.98 16.14 -1.91
C SER A 337 19.73 17.64 -2.11
N GLY A 338 18.74 18.03 -2.92
CA GLY A 338 18.39 19.42 -3.18
C GLY A 338 16.92 19.60 -3.55
N VAL A 339 16.40 20.81 -3.37
CA VAL A 339 15.01 21.17 -3.74
C VAL A 339 14.92 21.37 -5.25
N ILE A 340 13.82 20.92 -5.89
CA ILE A 340 13.65 21.00 -7.34
C ILE A 340 13.64 22.45 -7.84
N VAL A 341 12.86 23.36 -7.22
CA VAL A 341 12.77 24.76 -7.69
C VAL A 341 14.14 25.47 -7.73
N TYR A 342 15.00 25.26 -6.73
CA TYR A 342 16.36 25.84 -6.70
C TYR A 342 17.30 25.24 -7.76
N ARG A 343 16.96 24.07 -8.31
CA ARG A 343 17.69 23.47 -9.43
C ARG A 343 17.23 24.03 -10.77
N THR A 344 15.95 24.37 -10.90
CA THR A 344 15.31 24.74 -12.16
C THR A 344 15.23 26.24 -12.40
N SER A 345 15.16 27.05 -11.34
CA SER A 345 15.01 28.50 -11.43
C SER A 345 16.32 29.26 -11.17
N ASP A 346 17.09 28.85 -10.14
CA ASP A 346 18.28 29.59 -9.70
C ASP A 346 19.58 29.09 -10.34
N ASP A 347 19.50 28.11 -11.24
CA ASP A 347 20.62 27.37 -11.84
C ASP A 347 21.77 27.08 -10.86
N SER A 348 21.45 26.67 -9.63
CA SER A 348 22.48 26.56 -8.58
C SER A 348 23.60 25.52 -8.88
N GLY A 349 23.59 24.83 -10.03
CA GLY A 349 24.50 23.78 -10.48
C GLY A 349 24.79 22.62 -9.50
N CYS A 350 25.63 21.69 -9.96
CA CYS A 350 26.22 20.66 -9.10
C CYS A 350 27.14 21.33 -8.05
N PRO A 351 26.97 21.04 -6.74
CA PRO A 351 27.77 21.66 -5.67
C PRO A 351 29.24 21.21 -5.68
N PHE A 352 29.53 20.05 -6.27
CA PHE A 352 30.89 19.55 -6.42
C PHE A 352 31.61 20.25 -7.59
N CYS A 353 30.94 20.40 -8.74
CA CYS A 353 31.49 21.13 -9.88
C CYS A 353 31.79 22.60 -9.56
N SER A 354 30.99 23.23 -8.70
CA SER A 354 31.17 24.61 -8.23
C SER A 354 32.14 24.76 -7.05
N ASN A 355 32.85 23.69 -6.66
CA ASN A 355 33.81 23.67 -5.54
C ASN A 355 33.20 24.10 -4.19
N ARG A 356 31.89 23.94 -3.99
CA ARG A 356 31.23 24.14 -2.68
C ARG A 356 31.27 22.88 -1.82
N ARG A 357 31.49 21.71 -2.43
CA ARG A 357 31.68 20.42 -1.75
C ARG A 357 32.88 19.69 -2.33
N LEU A 358 33.65 19.03 -1.45
CA LEU A 358 34.78 18.19 -1.84
C LEU A 358 34.31 16.93 -2.58
N SER A 359 35.05 16.51 -3.60
CA SER A 359 34.83 15.32 -4.41
C SER A 359 36.18 14.77 -4.88
N VAL A 360 36.19 13.51 -5.29
CA VAL A 360 37.34 12.87 -5.96
C VAL A 360 37.79 13.64 -7.20
N THR A 361 36.92 14.43 -7.84
CA THR A 361 37.24 15.18 -9.07
C THR A 361 37.73 16.61 -8.81
N ASN A 362 37.61 17.15 -7.59
CA ASN A 362 37.89 18.58 -7.33
C ASN A 362 38.81 18.84 -6.13
N ASN A 363 39.33 17.79 -5.49
CA ASN A 363 40.31 17.90 -4.43
C ASN A 363 41.69 18.33 -4.96
N LEU A 364 42.60 18.67 -4.03
CA LEU A 364 43.94 19.13 -4.36
C LEU A 364 44.76 18.08 -5.11
N ALA A 365 44.63 16.79 -4.76
CA ALA A 365 45.34 15.73 -5.47
C ALA A 365 44.92 15.61 -6.95
N ALA A 366 43.62 15.70 -7.20
CA ALA A 366 43.06 15.59 -8.54
C ALA A 366 43.39 16.80 -9.42
N ARG A 367 43.41 18.01 -8.84
CA ARG A 367 43.58 19.26 -9.61
C ARG A 367 45.02 19.78 -9.68
N HIS A 368 45.86 19.42 -8.71
CA HIS A 368 47.22 19.94 -8.54
C HIS A 368 48.22 18.83 -8.14
N PRO A 369 48.42 17.79 -8.96
CA PRO A 369 49.34 16.70 -8.66
C PRO A 369 50.79 17.17 -8.45
N GLU A 370 51.18 18.30 -9.03
CA GLU A 370 52.48 18.94 -8.81
C GLU A 370 52.68 19.45 -7.38
N LEU A 371 51.60 19.89 -6.72
CA LEU A 371 51.65 20.33 -5.32
C LEU A 371 51.65 19.14 -4.36
N VAL A 372 51.06 18.00 -4.74
CA VAL A 372 51.11 16.76 -3.97
C VAL A 372 52.56 16.32 -3.73
N LYS A 373 53.44 16.47 -4.74
CA LYS A 373 54.87 16.18 -4.61
C LYS A 373 55.58 17.02 -3.54
N GLN A 374 55.01 18.16 -3.18
CA GLN A 374 55.52 19.06 -2.15
C GLN A 374 54.74 18.95 -0.83
N TRP A 375 53.75 18.06 -0.74
CA TRP A 375 53.03 17.81 0.50
C TRP A 375 53.98 17.17 1.51
N HIS A 376 53.98 17.68 2.74
CA HIS A 376 54.87 17.10 3.74
C HIS A 376 54.42 15.69 4.12
N PRO A 377 55.32 14.67 4.11
CA PRO A 377 54.94 13.25 4.28
C PRO A 377 54.38 12.94 5.68
N VAL A 378 54.94 13.53 6.74
CA VAL A 378 54.56 13.18 8.14
C VAL A 378 53.85 14.31 8.90
N ARG A 379 54.29 15.57 8.78
CA ARG A 379 53.79 16.70 9.59
C ARG A 379 52.31 17.09 9.40
N ASN A 380 51.64 16.56 8.37
CA ASN A 380 50.20 16.77 8.18
C ASN A 380 49.34 15.69 8.88
N GLY A 381 49.96 14.74 9.59
CA GLY A 381 49.27 13.65 10.25
C GLY A 381 48.48 12.81 9.23
N GLN A 382 47.21 12.54 9.54
CA GLN A 382 46.32 11.77 8.67
C GLN A 382 45.75 12.56 7.49
N LEU A 383 45.97 13.88 7.43
CA LEU A 383 45.40 14.73 6.37
C LEU A 383 46.11 14.48 5.04
N LYS A 384 45.36 13.99 4.05
CA LYS A 384 45.85 13.73 2.70
C LYS A 384 45.49 14.89 1.76
N PRO A 385 46.23 15.05 0.65
CA PRO A 385 45.86 16.02 -0.39
C PRO A 385 44.48 15.76 -1.01
N SER A 386 43.98 14.53 -1.00
CA SER A 386 42.62 14.18 -1.42
C SER A 386 41.52 14.76 -0.53
N ASP A 387 41.86 15.16 0.70
CA ASP A 387 40.89 15.54 1.74
C ASP A 387 40.65 17.06 1.78
N VAL A 388 41.29 17.81 0.90
CA VAL A 388 41.23 19.28 0.86
C VAL A 388 40.94 19.81 -0.54
N MET A 389 40.14 20.87 -0.64
CA MET A 389 39.94 21.59 -1.89
C MET A 389 41.10 22.57 -2.14
N PRO A 390 41.50 22.82 -3.40
CA PRO A 390 42.58 23.76 -3.73
C PRO A 390 42.39 25.18 -3.17
N GLY A 391 41.13 25.62 -3.02
CA GLY A 391 40.78 26.95 -2.49
C GLY A 391 40.74 27.06 -0.97
N THR A 392 41.09 26.02 -0.21
CA THR A 392 40.97 26.07 1.26
C THR A 392 41.96 27.05 1.90
N LEU A 393 41.51 27.72 2.96
CA LEU A 393 42.34 28.54 3.86
C LEU A 393 43.20 27.71 4.82
N ARG A 394 43.00 26.38 4.84
CA ARG A 394 43.71 25.49 5.77
C ARG A 394 45.23 25.60 5.56
N ARG A 395 45.96 25.82 6.66
CA ARG A 395 47.42 25.86 6.69
C ARG A 395 47.97 24.44 6.86
N VAL A 396 48.72 23.98 5.88
CA VAL A 396 49.35 22.65 5.86
C VAL A 396 50.86 22.79 5.73
N TRP A 397 51.58 21.75 6.13
CA TRP A 397 53.02 21.65 5.99
C TRP A 397 53.39 21.20 4.58
N TRP A 398 54.37 21.89 4.01
CA TRP A 398 54.95 21.63 2.71
C TRP A 398 56.43 21.35 2.86
N ARG A 399 56.97 20.53 1.96
CA ARG A 399 58.39 20.23 1.83
C ARG A 399 58.83 20.45 0.38
N CYS A 400 59.93 21.15 0.18
CA CYS A 400 60.52 21.32 -1.15
C CYS A 400 61.59 20.24 -1.35
N PRO A 401 61.65 19.59 -2.53
CA PRO A 401 62.71 18.64 -2.83
C PRO A 401 64.10 19.28 -2.97
N ALA A 402 64.19 20.61 -3.08
CA ALA A 402 65.45 21.34 -3.27
C ALA A 402 66.37 21.37 -2.04
N GLY A 403 65.89 20.96 -0.86
CA GLY A 403 66.71 20.89 0.34
C GLY A 403 66.02 20.12 1.48
N PRO A 404 66.79 19.45 2.34
CA PRO A 404 66.24 18.60 3.40
C PRO A 404 65.47 19.39 4.46
N ASP A 405 65.84 20.65 4.72
CA ASP A 405 65.24 21.56 5.71
C ASP A 405 64.23 22.56 5.10
N HIS A 406 63.88 22.39 3.82
CA HIS A 406 62.94 23.24 3.11
C HIS A 406 61.50 22.91 3.48
N GLU A 407 61.17 23.10 4.75
CA GLU A 407 59.84 22.83 5.31
C GLU A 407 59.18 24.13 5.77
N TRP A 408 57.90 24.30 5.42
CA TRP A 408 57.14 25.49 5.80
C TRP A 408 55.63 25.24 5.88
N LYS A 409 54.94 26.08 6.65
CA LYS A 409 53.48 26.01 6.84
C LYS A 409 52.78 27.14 6.08
N ALA A 410 51.96 26.79 5.09
CA ALA A 410 51.25 27.76 4.24
C ALA A 410 49.81 27.33 3.94
N GLN A 411 48.94 28.31 3.66
CA GLN A 411 47.57 28.04 3.20
C GLN A 411 47.58 27.39 1.81
N VAL A 412 46.75 26.37 1.60
CA VAL A 412 46.66 25.68 0.29
C VAL A 412 46.30 26.66 -0.83
N GLN A 413 45.33 27.55 -0.62
CA GLN A 413 44.93 28.52 -1.64
C GLN A 413 46.06 29.43 -2.13
N TYR A 414 47.05 29.74 -1.29
CA TYR A 414 48.18 30.60 -1.69
C TYR A 414 49.20 29.83 -2.51
N ARG A 415 49.30 28.51 -2.32
CA ARG A 415 50.12 27.66 -3.19
C ARG A 415 49.51 27.58 -4.59
N VAL A 416 48.19 27.41 -4.64
CA VAL A 416 47.43 27.25 -5.88
C VAL A 416 47.29 28.56 -6.65
N ARG A 417 46.74 29.63 -6.03
CA ARG A 417 46.40 30.88 -6.73
C ARG A 417 47.58 31.82 -6.95
N ARG A 418 48.50 31.91 -5.98
CA ARG A 418 49.61 32.88 -6.00
C ARG A 418 50.96 32.27 -6.37
N GLY A 419 51.01 30.96 -6.62
CA GLY A 419 52.27 30.25 -6.86
C GLY A 419 53.31 30.49 -5.75
N SER A 420 52.88 30.67 -4.49
CA SER A 420 53.82 30.87 -3.38
C SER A 420 54.69 29.62 -3.25
N GLY A 421 56.01 29.78 -3.45
CA GLY A 421 56.96 28.68 -3.49
C GLY A 421 57.69 28.49 -2.16
N CYS A 422 58.74 27.67 -2.17
CA CYS A 422 59.60 27.46 -1.02
C CYS A 422 60.24 28.79 -0.56
N PRO A 423 60.06 29.20 0.72
CA PRO A 423 60.66 30.43 1.25
C PRO A 423 62.19 30.33 1.32
N CYS A 424 62.77 29.13 1.43
CA CYS A 424 64.21 28.92 1.39
C CYS A 424 64.76 29.19 -0.01
N CYS A 425 64.16 28.63 -1.07
CA CYS A 425 64.59 28.88 -2.45
C CYS A 425 64.48 30.36 -2.85
N ARG A 426 63.51 31.10 -2.30
CA ARG A 426 63.33 32.54 -2.55
C ARG A 426 64.16 33.45 -1.64
N GLY A 427 65.01 32.90 -0.77
CA GLY A 427 65.85 33.68 0.15
C GLY A 427 65.07 34.42 1.25
N ARG A 428 63.83 34.01 1.54
CA ARG A 428 62.99 34.59 2.61
C ARG A 428 63.11 33.85 3.95
N LYS A 429 63.59 32.60 3.93
CA LYS A 429 63.88 31.77 5.11
C LYS A 429 65.28 31.19 4.97
N LEU A 430 66.08 31.27 6.03
CA LEU A 430 67.43 30.73 6.04
C LEU A 430 67.38 29.20 6.06
N SER A 431 68.29 28.57 5.33
CA SER A 431 68.42 27.13 5.17
C SER A 431 69.88 26.77 4.91
N VAL A 432 70.24 25.52 5.19
CA VAL A 432 71.56 24.98 4.87
C VAL A 432 71.94 25.12 3.40
N THR A 433 70.96 25.25 2.48
CA THR A 433 71.23 25.41 1.04
C THR A 433 71.41 26.86 0.59
N ASN A 434 71.11 27.85 1.45
CA ASN A 434 71.14 29.28 1.09
C ASN A 434 71.87 30.17 2.09
N CYS A 435 72.42 29.61 3.16
CA CYS A 435 73.23 30.34 4.12
C CYS A 435 74.56 30.84 3.53
N PHE A 436 75.21 31.76 4.24
CA PHE A 436 76.47 32.36 3.82
C PHE A 436 77.56 31.30 3.64
N ALA A 437 77.66 30.33 4.56
CA ALA A 437 78.60 29.21 4.48
C ALA A 437 78.51 28.47 3.14
N THR A 438 77.28 28.13 2.73
CA THR A 438 77.04 27.35 1.52
C THR A 438 77.18 28.18 0.25
N LYS A 439 76.76 29.45 0.26
CA LYS A 439 76.86 30.32 -0.92
C LYS A 439 78.25 30.91 -1.14
N HIS A 440 79.03 31.11 -0.08
CA HIS A 440 80.34 31.73 -0.12
C HIS A 440 81.35 31.03 0.81
N PRO A 441 81.69 29.75 0.56
CA PRO A 441 82.53 28.94 1.46
C PRO A 441 83.92 29.56 1.69
N ARG A 442 84.52 30.17 0.67
CA ARG A 442 85.82 30.85 0.79
C ARG A 442 85.77 32.07 1.71
N LEU A 443 84.69 32.85 1.65
CA LEU A 443 84.51 33.99 2.56
C LEU A 443 84.12 33.51 3.96
N ALA A 444 83.36 32.42 4.06
CA ALA A 444 82.98 31.83 5.34
C ALA A 444 84.20 31.31 6.11
N ALA A 445 85.24 30.82 5.44
CA ALA A 445 86.52 30.47 6.06
C ALA A 445 87.23 31.67 6.70
N MET A 446 86.95 32.89 6.22
CA MET A 446 87.48 34.14 6.77
C MET A 446 86.61 34.71 7.90
N TRP A 447 85.62 33.96 8.38
CA TRP A 447 84.78 34.37 9.50
C TRP A 447 85.61 34.40 10.78
N HIS A 448 85.54 35.50 11.54
CA HIS A 448 86.37 35.61 12.73
C HIS A 448 85.99 34.53 13.77
N PRO A 449 86.96 33.76 14.32
CA PRO A 449 86.68 32.57 15.13
C PRO A 449 86.01 32.87 16.49
N ARG A 450 86.25 34.05 17.09
CA ARG A 450 85.74 34.40 18.44
C ARG A 450 84.88 35.67 18.53
N LEU A 451 85.13 36.70 17.73
CA LEU A 451 84.49 38.02 17.85
C LEU A 451 83.04 38.11 17.36
N ASN A 452 82.51 37.08 16.70
CA ASN A 452 81.11 37.05 16.23
C ASN A 452 80.14 36.34 17.20
N GLY A 453 80.63 35.94 18.39
CA GLY A 453 79.83 35.25 19.40
C GLY A 453 79.18 33.97 18.84
N LYS A 454 77.87 33.83 19.01
CA LYS A 454 77.10 32.65 18.54
C LYS A 454 76.71 32.71 17.06
N LEU A 455 77.02 33.80 16.36
CA LEU A 455 76.66 34.00 14.96
C LEU A 455 77.73 33.36 14.06
N THR A 456 77.33 32.29 13.39
CA THR A 456 78.17 31.50 12.49
C THR A 456 77.75 31.71 11.03
N PRO A 457 78.63 31.43 10.04
CA PRO A 457 78.31 31.60 8.62
C PRO A 457 77.10 30.79 8.13
N ASP A 458 76.74 29.70 8.79
CA ASP A 458 75.54 28.91 8.48
C ASP A 458 74.24 29.56 9.00
N LYS A 459 74.33 30.57 9.87
CA LYS A 459 73.20 31.25 10.52
C LYS A 459 72.88 32.64 9.95
N ILE A 460 73.43 32.98 8.79
CA ILE A 460 73.25 34.30 8.17
C ILE A 460 73.15 34.22 6.65
N PHE A 461 72.43 35.16 6.03
CA PHE A 461 72.35 35.28 4.57
C PHE A 461 73.54 36.06 4.00
N SER A 462 73.89 35.76 2.74
CA SER A 462 74.83 36.57 1.95
C SER A 462 74.40 38.01 1.74
N SER A 463 73.10 38.31 1.81
CA SER A 463 72.55 39.66 1.71
C SER A 463 72.47 40.41 3.05
N SER A 464 72.92 39.81 4.16
CA SER A 464 72.83 40.46 5.47
C SER A 464 73.65 41.75 5.53
N THR A 465 73.02 42.81 6.02
CA THR A 465 73.63 44.12 6.27
C THR A 465 74.17 44.27 7.69
N THR A 466 74.03 43.24 8.54
CA THR A 466 74.61 43.25 9.89
C THR A 466 76.13 43.16 9.79
N PRO A 467 76.90 44.13 10.30
CA PRO A 467 78.35 44.07 10.26
C PRO A 467 78.90 42.99 11.20
N VAL A 468 79.79 42.15 10.69
CA VAL A 468 80.47 41.05 11.41
C VAL A 468 81.98 41.22 11.31
N TRP A 469 82.70 40.55 12.20
CA TRP A 469 84.16 40.51 12.21
C TRP A 469 84.68 39.44 11.25
N TRP A 470 85.73 39.79 10.51
CA TRP A 470 86.42 38.91 9.58
C TRP A 470 87.89 38.83 9.95
N GLN A 471 88.51 37.69 9.68
CA GLN A 471 89.94 37.49 9.81
C GLN A 471 90.47 36.83 8.54
N CYS A 472 91.55 37.35 7.97
CA CYS A 472 92.22 36.70 6.84
C CYS A 472 93.35 35.79 7.30
N ASP A 473 93.93 34.99 6.40
CA ASP A 473 95.05 34.08 6.72
C ASP A 473 96.28 34.80 7.29
N ARG A 474 96.43 36.11 7.03
CA ARG A 474 97.48 36.97 7.59
C ARG A 474 97.10 37.59 8.94
N ARG A 475 96.02 37.13 9.58
CA ARG A 475 95.49 37.59 10.88
C ARG A 475 95.06 39.06 10.95
N HIS A 476 94.87 39.73 9.81
CA HIS A 476 94.23 41.04 9.82
C HIS A 476 92.75 40.91 10.17
N GLU A 477 92.27 41.75 11.08
CA GLU A 477 90.90 41.73 11.57
C GLU A 477 90.17 43.00 11.17
N TRP A 478 88.94 42.88 10.69
CA TRP A 478 88.14 44.05 10.30
C TRP A 478 86.64 43.76 10.37
N ARG A 479 85.86 44.83 10.44
CA ARG A 479 84.40 44.77 10.48
C ARG A 479 83.81 45.12 9.11
N ALA A 480 83.01 44.23 8.55
CA ALA A 480 82.31 44.44 7.28
C ALA A 480 81.01 43.64 7.22
N THR A 481 80.08 44.01 6.33
CA THR A 481 78.83 43.29 6.16
C THR A 481 78.99 42.09 5.23
N PRO A 482 78.32 40.94 5.49
CA PRO A 482 78.24 39.83 4.55
C PRO A 482 77.78 40.26 3.14
N ALA A 483 76.80 41.16 3.05
CA ALA A 483 76.33 41.75 1.78
C ALA A 483 77.43 42.46 1.00
N GLY A 484 78.23 43.29 1.68
CA GLY A 484 79.33 44.01 1.07
C GLY A 484 80.42 43.07 0.57
N ARG A 485 80.75 42.04 1.37
CA ARG A 485 81.77 41.03 1.05
C ARG A 485 81.37 40.08 -0.07
N SER A 486 80.07 39.79 -0.22
CA SER A 486 79.57 38.85 -1.23
C SER A 486 79.39 39.47 -2.62
N LYS A 487 79.08 40.77 -2.70
CA LYS A 487 78.77 41.47 -3.97
C LYS A 487 79.99 42.14 -4.63
N LYS A 488 80.91 42.67 -3.83
CA LYS A 488 82.18 43.24 -4.28
C LYS A 488 83.26 42.21 -3.94
N GLY A 489 84.19 41.92 -4.84
CA GLY A 489 85.28 40.92 -4.65
C GLY A 489 86.22 41.26 -3.48
N GLY A 490 85.68 41.23 -2.26
CA GLY A 490 86.23 41.84 -1.07
C GLY A 490 87.25 40.94 -0.42
N GLY A 491 88.49 41.09 -0.83
CA GLY A 491 89.65 40.65 -0.06
C GLY A 491 89.77 41.41 1.26
N CYS A 492 90.78 41.04 2.06
CA CYS A 492 91.12 41.80 3.25
C CYS A 492 91.51 43.25 2.89
N PRO A 493 90.92 44.28 3.50
CA PRO A 493 91.22 45.68 3.19
C PRO A 493 92.65 46.08 3.57
N ILE A 494 93.29 45.30 4.44
CA ILE A 494 94.65 45.54 4.94
C ILE A 494 95.67 44.74 4.11
N CYS A 495 95.25 43.67 3.40
CA CYS A 495 96.15 42.91 2.56
C CYS A 495 96.42 43.65 1.23
N PRO A 496 97.69 43.73 0.79
CA PRO A 496 98.04 44.35 -0.49
C PRO A 496 97.35 43.63 -1.66
N THR A 497 96.59 44.39 -2.45
CA THR A 497 95.70 43.89 -3.50
C THR A 497 96.40 43.69 -4.85
N SER A 498 97.65 44.16 -5.00
CA SER A 498 98.46 43.97 -6.22
C SER A 498 99.82 43.31 -5.96
N ARG A 499 100.37 42.64 -7.00
CA ARG A 499 101.75 42.08 -7.00
C ARG A 499 102.81 43.15 -6.71
N LYS A 500 102.56 44.40 -7.11
CA LYS A 500 103.42 45.58 -6.90
C LYS A 500 103.45 46.01 -5.42
N GLN A 501 102.30 45.98 -4.73
CA GLN A 501 102.21 46.28 -3.30
C GLN A 501 102.79 45.17 -2.41
N ARG A 502 102.71 43.90 -2.83
CA ARG A 502 103.35 42.78 -2.11
C ARG A 502 104.89 42.91 -2.04
N ARG A 503 105.53 43.48 -3.08
CA ARG A 503 106.99 43.75 -3.10
C ARG A 503 107.40 44.94 -2.21
N ALA A 504 106.52 45.92 -2.01
CA ALA A 504 106.80 47.10 -1.18
C ALA A 504 106.80 46.80 0.33
N MET A 505 106.00 45.83 0.79
CA MET A 505 105.91 45.47 2.21
C MET A 505 107.11 44.65 2.70
N THR A 506 107.73 43.86 1.81
CA THR A 506 109.01 43.18 2.07
C THR A 506 110.19 44.15 2.19
N TYR A 507 110.08 45.39 1.70
CA TYR A 507 111.14 46.40 1.77
C TYR A 507 111.11 47.24 3.06
N ARG A 508 109.93 47.43 3.67
CA ARG A 508 109.77 48.27 4.89
C ARG A 508 110.20 47.63 6.21
N VAL A 509 110.62 46.37 6.21
CA VAL A 509 111.26 45.73 7.38
C VAL A 509 112.78 46.00 7.42
N ARG A 510 113.35 46.60 6.37
CA ARG A 510 114.80 46.84 6.26
C ARG A 510 115.28 48.29 6.46
N GLU A 511 114.39 49.26 6.69
CA GLU A 511 114.78 50.69 6.81
C GLU A 511 114.32 51.38 8.12
N VAL A 512 114.30 50.65 9.23
CA VAL A 512 114.28 51.26 10.59
C VAL A 512 115.27 50.52 11.49
N VAL A 513 116.56 50.69 11.23
CA VAL A 513 117.61 50.73 12.27
C VAL A 513 118.64 51.76 11.79
N ARG A 514 118.54 53.01 12.28
CA ARG A 514 119.69 53.93 12.35
C ARG A 514 120.17 53.91 13.80
N PHE A 515 121.45 53.67 14.01
CA PHE A 515 122.15 54.12 15.21
C PHE A 515 123.41 54.90 14.79
N PRO A 516 123.74 56.01 15.48
CA PRO A 516 124.98 56.77 15.29
C PRO A 516 126.17 56.02 15.89
N GLY A 517 127.37 56.30 15.39
CA GLY A 517 128.60 55.56 15.69
C GLY A 517 129.31 55.97 16.98
N ASP A 518 130.42 55.28 17.23
CA ASP A 518 131.56 55.71 18.03
C ASP A 518 132.84 54.99 17.56
N LEU A 519 133.95 55.65 17.88
CA LEU A 519 135.34 55.50 17.43
C LEU A 519 136.03 54.21 17.92
N ASP A 520 136.95 53.69 17.10
CA ASP A 520 138.41 53.72 17.35
C ASP A 520 139.16 53.62 16.00
#